data_AF-A0A2G9PSC3-F1
#
_entry.id   AF-A0A2G9PSC3-F1
#
_cell.length_a   1.000
_cell.length_b   1.000
_cell.length_c   1.000
_cell.angle_alpha   90.00
_cell.angle_beta   90.00
_cell.angle_gamma   90.00
#
_symmetry.space_group_name_H-M   'P 1'
#
loop_
_entity.id
_entity.type
_entity.pdbx_description
1 polymer ?
#
loop_
_entity_poly.entity_id
_entity_poly.type
_entity_poly.pdbx_seq_one_letter_code
_entity_poly.pdbx_strand_id
1 'polypeptide(L)'
;MRFFRHGDVLAIAIPESLRKTAGVQDGDDYEFFEIQKGVFALVGKKELASKFPAGALAAQATAAPNPQLAALEKTGFLVVETELEAKRLSKELEPQVKGHSVMGVRGFDKKYYIATRTFLAEAGEKVQKALLKGEMTLGQACVATKMPQDACVAALSILKEEGEIFEKRKGYYALVR
;
A
#
# COMPACT_ATOMS: atom_id res chain seq x y z
N MET A 1 -17.07 3.73 26.71
CA MET A 1 -15.60 3.93 26.71
C MET A 1 -15.31 5.23 25.99
N ARG A 2 -14.23 5.94 26.37
CA ARG A 2 -13.79 7.14 25.66
C ARG A 2 -12.30 7.02 25.35
N PHE A 3 -11.92 7.28 24.12
CA PHE A 3 -10.53 7.41 23.72
C PHE A 3 -10.10 8.87 23.92
N PHE A 4 -8.95 9.09 24.51
CA PHE A 4 -8.38 10.41 24.68
C PHE A 4 -6.86 10.33 24.71
N ARG A 5 -6.20 11.44 24.36
CA ARG A 5 -4.74 11.53 24.44
C ARG A 5 -4.35 11.88 25.87
N HIS A 6 -3.40 11.14 26.44
CA HIS A 6 -2.81 11.45 27.74
C HIS A 6 -1.29 11.47 27.57
N GLY A 7 -0.70 12.67 27.48
CA GLY A 7 0.70 12.83 27.09
C GLY A 7 0.95 12.39 25.64
N ASP A 8 1.86 11.43 25.47
CA ASP A 8 2.24 10.81 24.19
C ASP A 8 1.51 9.49 23.89
N VAL A 9 0.66 9.02 24.81
CA VAL A 9 -0.11 7.77 24.64
C VAL A 9 -1.59 8.00 24.37
N LEU A 10 -2.22 7.04 23.68
CA LEU A 10 -3.66 6.95 23.53
C LEU A 10 -4.24 6.17 24.73
N ALA A 11 -5.07 6.84 25.53
CA ALA A 11 -5.69 6.28 26.71
C ALA A 11 -7.17 5.93 26.45
N ILE A 12 -7.67 4.92 27.15
CA ILE A 12 -9.07 4.48 27.07
C ILE A 12 -9.67 4.55 28.47
N ALA A 13 -10.70 5.38 28.62
CA ALA A 13 -11.49 5.42 29.84
C ALA A 13 -12.55 4.30 29.79
N ILE A 14 -12.37 3.30 30.65
CA ILE A 14 -13.33 2.23 30.87
C ILE A 14 -14.25 2.66 32.04
N PRO A 15 -15.57 2.75 31.83
CA PRO A 15 -16.52 3.00 32.91
C PRO A 15 -16.36 2.01 34.06
N GLU A 16 -16.55 2.46 35.30
CA GLU A 16 -16.36 1.63 36.50
C GLU A 16 -17.25 0.38 36.50
N SER A 17 -18.47 0.47 35.97
CA SER A 17 -19.37 -0.67 35.81
C SER A 17 -18.76 -1.79 34.94
N LEU A 18 -18.14 -1.42 33.82
CA LEU A 18 -17.45 -2.37 32.95
C LEU A 18 -16.17 -2.89 33.59
N ARG A 19 -15.43 -2.02 34.29
CA ARG A 19 -14.21 -2.41 35.02
C ARG A 19 -14.49 -3.51 36.04
N LYS A 20 -15.55 -3.38 36.84
CA LYS A 20 -15.95 -4.37 37.84
C LYS A 20 -16.42 -5.68 37.21
N THR A 21 -17.28 -5.61 36.20
CA THR A 21 -17.80 -6.82 35.52
C THR A 21 -16.70 -7.57 34.76
N ALA A 22 -15.76 -6.85 34.15
CA ALA A 22 -14.65 -7.44 33.41
C ALA A 22 -13.44 -7.82 34.31
N GLY A 23 -13.49 -7.52 35.61
CA GLY A 23 -12.40 -7.80 36.54
C GLY A 23 -11.10 -7.04 36.23
N VAL A 24 -11.20 -5.87 35.60
CA VAL A 24 -10.03 -5.08 35.18
C VAL A 24 -9.47 -4.30 36.36
N GLN A 25 -8.17 -4.42 36.65
CA GLN A 25 -7.52 -3.69 37.75
C GLN A 25 -6.43 -2.75 37.24
N ASP A 26 -6.15 -1.71 38.03
CA ASP A 26 -5.08 -0.77 37.70
C ASP A 26 -3.74 -1.51 37.82
N GLY A 27 -2.94 -1.48 36.75
CA GLY A 27 -1.65 -2.20 36.67
C GLY A 27 -1.72 -3.59 36.00
N ASP A 28 -2.90 -4.04 35.57
CA ASP A 28 -3.01 -5.25 34.74
C ASP A 28 -2.52 -5.00 33.30
N ASP A 29 -1.82 -5.99 32.74
CA ASP A 29 -1.36 -5.97 31.36
C ASP A 29 -2.39 -6.57 30.40
N TYR A 30 -2.80 -5.76 29.43
CA TYR A 30 -3.75 -6.16 28.39
C TYR A 30 -3.16 -6.06 26.99
N GLU A 31 -3.77 -6.79 26.08
CA GLU A 31 -3.46 -6.75 24.65
C GLU A 31 -4.75 -6.69 23.83
N PHE A 32 -4.72 -5.94 22.72
CA PHE A 32 -5.83 -5.89 21.78
C PHE A 32 -5.75 -7.06 20.82
N PHE A 33 -6.87 -7.75 20.64
CA PHE A 33 -7.00 -8.85 19.70
C PHE A 33 -8.19 -8.60 18.77
N GLU A 34 -7.95 -8.55 17.46
CA GLU A 34 -9.02 -8.37 16.47
C GLU A 34 -9.79 -9.69 16.29
N ILE A 35 -11.04 -9.72 16.73
CA ILE A 35 -11.90 -10.92 16.58
C ILE A 35 -12.55 -10.92 15.19
N GLN A 36 -12.93 -9.73 14.70
CA GLN A 36 -13.49 -9.51 13.36
C GLN A 36 -13.04 -8.13 12.87
N LYS A 37 -13.14 -7.87 11.56
CA LYS A 37 -12.73 -6.59 10.97
C LYS A 37 -13.34 -5.40 11.72
N GLY A 38 -12.51 -4.60 12.38
CA GLY A 38 -12.91 -3.43 13.16
C GLY A 38 -13.49 -3.74 14.54
N VAL A 39 -13.47 -5.00 14.98
CA VAL A 39 -13.95 -5.46 16.29
C VAL A 39 -12.79 -6.06 17.07
N PHE A 40 -12.39 -5.37 18.14
CA PHE A 40 -11.27 -5.76 18.98
C PHE A 40 -11.75 -6.17 20.37
N ALA A 41 -11.18 -7.24 20.91
CA ALA A 41 -11.26 -7.59 22.32
C ALA A 41 -10.00 -7.12 23.05
N LEU A 42 -10.19 -6.69 24.29
CA LEU A 42 -9.10 -6.41 25.21
C LEU A 42 -8.94 -7.63 26.12
N VAL A 43 -7.82 -8.34 26.01
CA VAL A 43 -7.59 -9.60 26.73
C VAL A 43 -6.40 -9.45 27.65
N GLY A 44 -6.53 -9.91 28.90
CA GLY A 44 -5.42 -9.88 29.86
C GLY A 44 -4.33 -10.87 29.46
N LYS A 45 -3.06 -10.47 29.48
CA LYS A 45 -1.95 -11.33 29.02
C LYS A 45 -1.84 -12.65 29.79
N LYS A 46 -2.20 -12.66 31.08
CA LYS A 46 -2.22 -13.87 31.93
C LYS A 46 -3.25 -14.90 31.45
N GLU A 47 -4.43 -14.42 31.03
CA GLU A 47 -5.49 -15.27 30.47
C GLU A 47 -5.14 -15.74 29.06
N LEU A 48 -4.48 -14.87 28.29
CA LEU A 48 -4.05 -15.18 26.94
C LEU A 48 -3.06 -16.35 26.93
N ALA A 49 -2.04 -16.32 27.79
CA ALA A 49 -1.03 -17.38 27.88
C ALA A 49 -1.57 -18.72 28.36
N SER A 50 -2.66 -18.72 29.15
CA SER A 50 -3.25 -19.95 29.69
C SER A 50 -4.31 -20.58 28.77
N LYS A 51 -5.04 -19.75 28.00
CA LYS A 51 -6.11 -20.22 27.10
C LYS A 51 -5.66 -20.38 25.65
N PHE A 52 -4.59 -19.71 25.24
CA PHE A 52 -4.06 -19.77 23.88
C PHE A 52 -2.56 -20.11 23.94
N PRO A 53 -2.18 -21.38 23.71
CA PRO A 53 -0.76 -21.74 23.63
C PRO A 53 -0.10 -20.88 22.55
N ALA A 54 1.14 -20.45 22.79
CA ALA A 54 1.88 -19.44 22.03
C ALA A 54 1.96 -19.64 20.50
N GLY A 55 1.56 -20.81 19.98
CA GLY A 55 1.44 -21.08 18.54
C GLY A 55 0.11 -20.70 17.88
N ALA A 56 -1.00 -20.55 18.63
CA ALA A 56 -2.32 -20.28 18.04
C ALA A 56 -2.51 -18.81 17.60
N LEU A 57 -1.82 -17.88 18.26
CA LEU A 57 -1.89 -16.44 17.97
C LEU A 57 -0.97 -16.02 16.82
N ALA A 58 0.12 -16.77 16.58
CA ALA A 58 0.97 -16.60 15.40
C ALA A 58 0.28 -17.09 14.10
N ALA A 59 -0.71 -17.98 14.22
CA ALA A 59 -1.40 -18.59 13.07
C ALA A 59 -2.55 -17.75 12.48
N GLN A 60 -3.00 -16.69 13.16
CA GLN A 60 -4.03 -15.77 12.62
C GLN A 60 -3.45 -14.62 11.79
N ALA A 61 -2.15 -14.61 11.54
CA ALA A 61 -1.53 -13.80 10.49
C ALA A 61 -1.52 -14.50 9.12
N THR A 62 -2.42 -15.46 8.86
CA THR A 62 -2.80 -15.78 7.49
C THR A 62 -3.69 -14.65 6.97
N ALA A 63 -3.07 -13.48 6.79
CA ALA A 63 -3.70 -12.31 6.22
C ALA A 63 -4.40 -12.75 4.94
N ALA A 64 -5.71 -12.51 4.88
CA ALA A 64 -6.46 -12.71 3.65
C ALA A 64 -5.65 -12.13 2.47
N PRO A 65 -5.58 -12.82 1.32
CA PRO A 65 -4.74 -12.42 0.20
C PRO A 65 -4.99 -10.94 -0.08
N ASN A 66 -3.92 -10.14 0.02
CA ASN A 66 -4.03 -8.70 -0.10
C ASN A 66 -4.67 -8.39 -1.46
N PRO A 67 -5.88 -7.80 -1.53
CA PRO A 67 -6.60 -7.61 -2.79
C PRO A 67 -5.81 -6.74 -3.78
N GLN A 68 -4.91 -5.90 -3.27
CA GLN A 68 -4.01 -5.07 -4.06
C GLN A 68 -2.96 -5.90 -4.82
N LEU A 69 -2.44 -6.98 -4.21
CA LEU A 69 -1.51 -7.88 -4.89
C LEU A 69 -2.19 -8.64 -6.01
N ALA A 70 -3.41 -9.13 -5.78
CA ALA A 70 -4.20 -9.78 -6.83
C ALA A 70 -4.53 -8.81 -7.99
N ALA A 71 -4.78 -7.53 -7.69
CA ALA A 71 -4.97 -6.51 -8.71
C ALA A 71 -3.69 -6.24 -9.52
N LEU A 72 -2.53 -6.18 -8.84
CA LEU A 72 -1.23 -6.01 -9.47
C LEU A 72 -0.88 -7.18 -10.39
N GLU A 73 -1.13 -8.42 -9.95
CA GLU A 73 -0.91 -9.62 -10.78
C GLU A 73 -1.83 -9.65 -12.01
N LYS A 74 -3.09 -9.22 -11.85
CA LYS A 74 -4.07 -9.24 -12.94
C LYS A 74 -3.84 -8.15 -13.98
N THR A 75 -3.53 -6.94 -13.56
CA THR A 75 -3.45 -5.77 -14.45
C THR A 75 -2.03 -5.36 -14.79
N GLY A 76 -1.05 -5.82 -14.01
CA GLY A 76 0.36 -5.45 -14.15
C GLY A 76 0.72 -4.11 -13.53
N PHE A 77 -0.24 -3.35 -12.99
CA PHE A 77 0.01 -2.08 -12.31
C PHE A 77 -0.91 -1.87 -11.11
N LEU A 78 -0.54 -0.95 -10.23
CA LEU A 78 -1.31 -0.56 -9.07
C LEU A 78 -1.01 0.89 -8.70
N VAL A 79 -2.06 1.65 -8.35
CA VAL A 79 -1.93 3.01 -7.83
C VAL A 79 -2.40 3.00 -6.37
N VAL A 80 -1.57 3.56 -5.49
CA VAL A 80 -1.84 3.62 -4.05
C VAL A 80 -1.80 5.07 -3.60
N GLU A 81 -2.82 5.50 -2.87
CA GLU A 81 -2.96 6.92 -2.48
C GLU A 81 -2.34 7.23 -1.12
N THR A 82 -2.24 6.24 -0.23
CA THR A 82 -1.76 6.44 1.13
C THR A 82 -0.35 5.88 1.34
N GLU A 83 0.45 6.61 2.11
CA GLU A 83 1.81 6.19 2.46
C GLU A 83 1.82 4.91 3.31
N LEU A 84 0.79 4.70 4.14
CA LEU A 84 0.66 3.50 4.97
C LEU A 84 0.52 2.24 4.11
N GLU A 85 -0.37 2.26 3.12
CA GLU A 85 -0.58 1.16 2.19
C GLU A 85 0.67 0.92 1.33
N ALA A 86 1.29 1.99 0.83
CA ALA A 86 2.52 1.87 0.03
C ALA A 86 3.67 1.25 0.84
N LYS A 87 3.85 1.63 2.10
CA LYS A 87 4.85 1.00 3.00
C LYS A 87 4.57 -0.47 3.25
N ARG A 88 3.29 -0.84 3.41
CA ARG A 88 2.89 -2.24 3.58
C ARG A 88 3.19 -3.05 2.33
N LEU A 89 2.75 -2.58 1.16
CA LEU A 89 3.00 -3.22 -0.13
C LEU A 89 4.50 -3.30 -0.43
N SER A 90 5.28 -2.26 -0.11
CA SER A 90 6.73 -2.28 -0.30
C SER A 90 7.43 -3.37 0.52
N LYS A 91 6.94 -3.68 1.72
CA LYS A 91 7.46 -4.80 2.53
C LYS A 91 7.05 -6.15 1.93
N GLU A 92 5.79 -6.29 1.54
CA GLU A 92 5.26 -7.51 0.92
C GLU A 92 5.96 -7.81 -0.44
N LEU A 93 6.27 -6.76 -1.22
CA LEU A 93 6.89 -6.83 -2.54
C LEU A 93 8.43 -6.71 -2.50
N GLU A 94 9.05 -6.61 -1.32
CA GLU A 94 10.51 -6.42 -1.18
C GLU A 94 11.34 -7.44 -1.98
N PRO A 95 11.01 -8.76 -1.99
CA PRO A 95 11.75 -9.73 -2.79
C PRO A 95 11.66 -9.46 -4.30
N GLN A 96 10.49 -8.98 -4.75
CA GLN A 96 10.19 -8.71 -6.16
C GLN A 96 10.87 -7.42 -6.63
N VAL A 97 10.92 -6.41 -5.76
CA VAL A 97 11.67 -5.17 -6.02
C VAL A 97 13.17 -5.44 -6.10
N LYS A 98 13.74 -6.23 -5.18
CA LYS A 98 15.16 -6.65 -5.25
C LYS A 98 15.44 -7.50 -6.49
N GLY A 99 14.49 -8.33 -6.89
CA GLY A 99 14.53 -9.12 -8.12
C GLY A 99 14.26 -8.31 -9.40
N HIS A 100 14.02 -6.99 -9.30
CA HIS A 100 13.65 -6.11 -10.41
C HIS A 100 12.42 -6.54 -11.21
N SER A 101 11.58 -7.42 -10.64
CA SER A 101 10.33 -7.88 -11.27
C SER A 101 9.18 -6.90 -11.06
N VAL A 102 9.27 -6.05 -10.03
CA VAL A 102 8.33 -4.98 -9.72
C VAL A 102 9.10 -3.69 -9.47
N MET A 103 8.55 -2.57 -9.93
CA MET A 103 9.07 -1.23 -9.68
C MET A 103 8.00 -0.34 -9.08
N GLY A 104 8.43 0.57 -8.20
CA GLY A 104 7.56 1.49 -7.50
C GLY A 104 8.17 2.88 -7.44
N VAL A 105 7.40 3.91 -7.78
CA VAL A 105 7.82 5.32 -7.69
C VAL A 105 6.77 6.16 -6.98
N ARG A 106 7.22 7.19 -6.26
CA ARG A 106 6.33 8.17 -5.63
C ARG A 106 6.15 9.35 -6.57
N GLY A 107 4.92 9.60 -7.00
CA GLY A 107 4.58 10.76 -7.82
C GLY A 107 4.55 12.06 -7.04
N PHE A 108 4.63 13.18 -7.77
CA PHE A 108 4.50 14.54 -7.21
C PHE A 108 3.12 14.83 -6.62
N ASP A 109 2.10 14.08 -7.04
CA ASP A 109 0.74 14.09 -6.51
C ASP A 109 0.61 13.34 -5.17
N LYS A 110 1.72 12.86 -4.61
CA LYS A 110 1.82 12.06 -3.39
C LYS A 110 1.20 10.65 -3.51
N LYS A 111 0.88 10.20 -4.73
CA LYS A 111 0.49 8.81 -5.00
C LYS A 111 1.71 7.94 -5.24
N TYR A 112 1.54 6.64 -5.10
CA TYR A 112 2.56 5.63 -5.35
C TYR A 112 2.14 4.77 -6.53
N TYR A 113 3.00 4.70 -7.53
CA TYR A 113 2.78 3.98 -8.77
C TYR A 113 3.65 2.74 -8.75
N ILE A 114 3.02 1.57 -8.77
CA ILE A 114 3.69 0.27 -8.73
C ILE A 114 3.35 -0.45 -10.02
N ALA A 115 4.34 -1.03 -10.69
CA ALA A 115 4.11 -1.80 -11.90
C ALA A 115 5.07 -3.00 -12.01
N THR A 116 4.61 -4.07 -12.66
CA THR A 116 5.45 -5.21 -12.98
C THR A 116 6.35 -4.88 -14.17
N ARG A 117 7.52 -5.50 -14.23
CA ARG A 117 8.47 -5.33 -15.34
C ARG A 117 7.86 -5.74 -16.68
N THR A 118 7.01 -6.78 -16.70
CA THR A 118 6.30 -7.22 -17.92
C THR A 118 5.37 -6.13 -18.43
N PHE A 119 4.58 -5.52 -17.54
CA PHE A 119 3.72 -4.40 -17.90
C PHE A 119 4.53 -3.21 -18.41
N LEU A 120 5.62 -2.85 -17.73
CA LEU A 120 6.47 -1.73 -18.14
C LEU A 120 7.15 -1.96 -19.49
N ALA A 121 7.56 -3.18 -19.82
CA ALA A 121 8.12 -3.48 -21.14
C ALA A 121 7.08 -3.23 -22.25
N GLU A 122 5.86 -3.74 -22.08
CA GLU A 122 4.78 -3.57 -23.07
C GLU A 122 4.27 -2.12 -23.15
N ALA A 123 4.05 -1.48 -22.00
CA ALA A 123 3.58 -0.11 -21.90
C ALA A 123 4.65 0.87 -22.37
N GLY A 124 5.90 0.64 -22.00
CA GLY A 124 7.07 1.41 -22.41
C GLY A 124 7.25 1.44 -23.91
N GLU A 125 7.21 0.29 -24.58
CA GLU A 125 7.31 0.23 -26.04
C GLU A 125 6.20 1.05 -26.73
N LYS A 126 4.96 0.98 -26.22
CA LYS A 126 3.83 1.76 -26.75
C LYS A 126 4.03 3.26 -26.51
N VAL A 127 4.47 3.65 -25.31
CA VAL A 127 4.73 5.04 -24.94
C VAL A 127 5.87 5.62 -25.77
N GLN A 128 7.01 4.93 -25.87
CA GLN A 128 8.15 5.36 -26.66
C GLN A 128 7.77 5.52 -28.15
N LYS A 129 7.06 4.55 -28.74
CA LYS A 129 6.54 4.66 -30.12
C LYS A 129 5.62 5.87 -30.32
N ALA A 130 4.81 6.22 -29.32
CA ALA A 130 3.97 7.40 -29.37
C ALA A 130 4.82 8.69 -29.31
N LEU A 131 5.81 8.74 -28.43
CA LEU A 131 6.71 9.89 -28.22
C LEU A 131 7.74 10.10 -29.34
N LEU A 132 8.01 9.09 -30.19
CA LEU A 132 8.81 9.26 -31.41
C LEU A 132 8.21 10.31 -32.36
N LYS A 133 6.89 10.52 -32.31
CA LYS A 133 6.20 11.53 -33.14
C LYS A 133 6.36 12.96 -32.62
N GLY A 134 6.90 13.12 -31.41
CA GLY A 134 7.06 14.42 -30.75
C GLY A 134 6.65 14.39 -29.28
N GLU A 135 6.69 15.55 -28.64
CA GLU A 135 6.22 15.69 -27.26
C GLU A 135 4.70 15.52 -27.16
N MET A 136 4.24 14.83 -26.12
CA MET A 136 2.81 14.56 -25.89
C MET A 136 2.40 14.85 -24.46
N THR A 137 1.14 15.25 -24.29
CA THR A 137 0.49 15.33 -22.97
C THR A 137 0.08 13.94 -22.46
N LEU A 138 -0.17 13.81 -21.16
CA LEU A 138 -0.72 12.58 -20.57
C LEU A 138 -1.96 12.07 -21.33
N GLY A 139 -2.93 12.95 -21.60
CA GLY A 139 -4.17 12.56 -22.29
C GLY A 139 -3.91 12.06 -23.71
N GLN A 140 -3.01 12.71 -24.44
CA GLN A 140 -2.60 12.26 -25.78
C GLN A 140 -1.88 10.90 -25.71
N ALA A 141 -1.00 10.71 -24.73
CA ALA A 141 -0.31 9.43 -24.51
C ALA A 141 -1.31 8.30 -24.18
N CYS A 142 -2.33 8.56 -23.34
CA CYS A 142 -3.39 7.58 -23.04
C CYS A 142 -4.13 7.16 -24.31
N VAL A 143 -4.55 8.13 -25.13
CA VAL A 143 -5.26 7.87 -26.39
C VAL A 143 -4.39 7.12 -27.39
N ALA A 144 -3.12 7.51 -27.53
CA ALA A 144 -2.18 6.87 -28.46
C ALA A 144 -1.86 5.44 -28.06
N THR A 145 -1.71 5.16 -26.77
CA THR A 145 -1.37 3.84 -26.23
C THR A 145 -2.59 2.96 -25.98
N LYS A 146 -3.80 3.53 -26.03
CA LYS A 146 -5.08 2.88 -25.69
C LYS A 146 -5.08 2.28 -24.28
N MET A 147 -4.33 2.88 -23.36
CA MET A 147 -4.27 2.46 -21.96
C MET A 147 -5.26 3.26 -21.10
N PRO A 148 -5.79 2.67 -20.02
CA PRO A 148 -6.49 3.42 -18.99
C PRO A 148 -5.61 4.55 -18.44
N GLN A 149 -6.24 5.62 -17.97
CA GLN A 149 -5.51 6.80 -17.47
C GLN A 149 -4.51 6.44 -16.37
N ASP A 150 -4.92 5.64 -15.38
CA ASP A 150 -4.06 5.24 -14.27
C ASP A 150 -2.85 4.40 -14.71
N ALA A 151 -3.06 3.47 -15.66
CA ALA A 151 -1.99 2.67 -16.27
C ALA A 151 -0.97 3.57 -16.98
N CYS A 152 -1.46 4.56 -17.73
CA CYS A 152 -0.60 5.46 -18.48
C CYS A 152 0.19 6.40 -17.54
N VAL A 153 -0.44 6.92 -16.48
CA VAL A 153 0.25 7.73 -15.47
C VAL A 153 1.32 6.89 -14.75
N ALA A 154 1.01 5.65 -14.38
CA ALA A 154 1.96 4.75 -13.73
C ALA A 154 3.18 4.49 -14.63
N ALA A 155 2.95 4.12 -15.90
CA ALA A 155 4.00 3.90 -16.88
C ALA A 155 4.86 5.16 -17.08
N LEU A 156 4.25 6.32 -17.36
CA LEU A 156 5.00 7.56 -17.57
C LEU A 156 5.80 7.98 -16.33
N SER A 157 5.26 7.78 -15.13
CA SER A 157 5.96 8.11 -13.89
C SER A 157 7.18 7.24 -13.67
N ILE A 158 7.08 5.93 -13.93
CA ILE A 158 8.19 4.99 -13.76
C ILE A 158 9.25 5.19 -14.84
N LEU A 159 8.85 5.29 -16.12
CA LEU A 159 9.78 5.52 -17.23
C LEU A 159 10.54 6.85 -17.10
N LYS A 160 9.93 7.86 -16.48
CA LYS A 160 10.58 9.13 -16.17
C LYS A 160 11.67 8.96 -15.10
N GLU A 161 11.40 8.16 -14.07
CA GLU A 161 12.37 7.86 -13.01
C GLU A 161 13.53 7.01 -13.53
N GLU A 162 13.27 6.08 -14.45
CA GLU A 162 14.31 5.29 -15.12
C GLU A 162 15.13 6.09 -16.14
N GLY A 163 14.69 7.30 -16.49
CA GLY A 163 15.37 8.17 -17.45
C GLY A 163 15.18 7.75 -18.91
N GLU A 164 14.16 6.93 -19.23
CA GLU A 164 13.82 6.60 -20.62
C GLU A 164 13.06 7.76 -21.30
N ILE A 165 12.29 8.50 -20.51
CA ILE A 165 11.57 9.69 -20.94
C ILE A 165 11.83 10.84 -19.96
N PHE A 166 11.56 12.07 -20.39
CA PHE A 166 11.64 13.23 -19.51
C PHE A 166 10.46 14.17 -19.72
N GLU A 167 10.16 14.97 -18.69
CA GLU A 167 9.09 15.96 -18.72
C GLU A 167 9.67 17.33 -19.07
N LYS A 168 9.52 17.74 -20.33
CA LYS A 168 10.12 19.00 -20.84
C LYS A 168 9.46 20.24 -20.25
N ARG A 169 8.16 20.17 -20.00
CA ARG A 169 7.33 21.17 -19.30
C ARG A 169 6.20 20.44 -18.59
N LYS A 170 5.60 21.06 -17.58
CA LYS A 170 4.55 20.45 -16.76
C LYS A 170 3.47 19.77 -17.61
N GLY A 171 3.38 18.45 -17.51
CA GLY A 171 2.41 17.60 -18.22
C GLY A 171 2.76 17.21 -19.65
N TYR A 172 3.95 17.58 -20.17
CA TYR A 172 4.42 17.22 -21.51
C TYR A 172 5.68 16.35 -21.44
N TYR A 173 5.59 15.18 -22.04
CA TYR A 173 6.63 14.16 -22.02
C TYR A 173 7.31 14.07 -23.39
N ALA A 174 8.62 13.78 -23.38
CA ALA A 174 9.43 13.55 -24.57
C ALA A 174 10.42 12.41 -24.31
N LEU A 175 10.86 11.76 -25.38
CA LEU A 175 11.88 10.71 -25.32
C LEU A 175 13.26 11.34 -25.06
N VAL A 176 14.05 10.76 -24.16
CA VAL A 176 15.44 11.19 -23.95
C VAL A 176 16.22 10.90 -25.24
N ARG A 177 16.87 11.92 -25.81
CA ARG A 177 17.66 11.82 -27.05
C ARG A 177 19.14 11.70 -26.77
#